data_AF-A0A3P2EGF3-F1
#
_entry.id   AF-A0A3P2EGF3-F1
#
_cell.length_a   1.000
_cell.length_b   1.000
_cell.length_c   1.000
_cell.angle_alpha   90.00
_cell.angle_beta   90.00
_cell.angle_gamma   90.00
#
_symmetry.space_group_name_H-M   'P 1'
#
loop_
_entity.id
_entity.type
_entity.pdbx_description
1 polymer ?
#
loop_
_entity_poly.entity_id
_entity_poly.type
_entity_poly.pdbx_seq_one_letter_code
_entity_poly.pdbx_strand_id
1 'polypeptide(L)'
;MQTTSSQPRAIYYVVALQIWEYFSFYGMRALLILYLTNQLKYDDNHAYALFSAYCSLVYVTPILGGYLADKLLGNRMAVMLGALLMAIGHLVLGASETAPVFLYLSLAIIVCGYGLFKSNVSCLLGELYEPADPRRDGGFSLMYAAGNIGSIIAPIACGYVQEEYSWAMGFALAAIGMVAGLVIFLCGNRHFQHTAGVNRQALCARRFLLPNWGWLLVLLVTAPLLIAVLFWQEWSVYALIVATAIGLAVLARIYLRAETDKQRKDLRLIVVLTAFSLLFWAFAQQGGSSISLYIDRFVNRHIMSYEVPTAMFQSINAFAVMLCGMVLAWLVKESVNGNRTVRIWGNLPSVWA
;
A
#
# COMPACT_ATOMS: atom_id res chain seq x y z
N MET A 1 -9.43 19.48 34.65
CA MET A 1 -8.41 19.25 33.61
C MET A 1 -8.35 17.77 33.33
N GLN A 2 -9.01 17.30 32.26
CA GLN A 2 -8.84 15.92 31.80
C GLN A 2 -7.42 15.82 31.24
N THR A 3 -6.56 15.05 31.89
CA THR A 3 -5.25 14.70 31.34
C THR A 3 -5.48 14.07 29.97
N THR A 4 -5.06 14.74 28.90
CA THR A 4 -5.03 14.17 27.56
C THR A 4 -4.21 12.89 27.65
N SER A 5 -4.87 11.73 27.70
CA SER A 5 -4.18 10.46 27.86
C SER A 5 -3.29 10.26 26.64
N SER A 6 -2.00 10.49 26.80
CA SER A 6 -1.01 10.36 25.74
C SER A 6 -1.11 9.00 25.09
N GLN A 7 -0.94 8.93 23.78
CA GLN A 7 -0.94 7.67 23.05
C GLN A 7 0.16 6.73 23.58
N PRO A 8 -0.01 5.39 23.48
CA PRO A 8 1.02 4.43 23.88
C PRO A 8 2.34 4.69 23.14
N ARG A 9 3.49 4.63 23.83
CA ARG A 9 4.80 4.93 23.21
C ARG A 9 5.08 4.08 21.96
N ALA A 10 4.55 2.87 21.91
CA ALA A 10 4.66 1.96 20.75
C ALA A 10 4.08 2.57 19.45
N ILE A 11 3.05 3.43 19.53
CA ILE A 11 2.44 4.01 18.33
C ILE A 11 3.43 4.85 17.53
N TYR A 12 4.33 5.59 18.20
CA TYR A 12 5.24 6.50 17.53
C TYR A 12 6.21 5.74 16.61
N TYR A 13 6.59 4.52 16.99
CA TYR A 13 7.41 3.65 16.15
C TYR A 13 6.64 3.08 14.97
N VAL A 14 5.37 2.70 15.15
CA VAL A 14 4.49 2.26 14.04
C VAL A 14 4.23 3.40 13.06
N VAL A 15 3.94 4.59 13.58
CA VAL A 15 3.70 5.81 12.81
C VAL A 15 4.94 6.21 12.03
N ALA A 16 6.11 6.25 12.66
CA ALA A 16 7.35 6.56 11.97
C ALA A 16 7.64 5.54 10.85
N LEU A 17 7.48 4.24 11.15
CA LEU A 17 7.60 3.19 10.14
C LEU A 17 6.61 3.40 8.98
N GLN A 18 5.38 3.83 9.28
CA GLN A 18 4.36 4.11 8.26
C GLN A 18 4.73 5.29 7.36
N ILE A 19 5.27 6.38 7.92
CA ILE A 19 5.76 7.53 7.14
C ILE A 19 6.81 7.07 6.14
N TRP A 20 7.80 6.32 6.61
CA TRP A 20 8.92 5.84 5.81
C TRP A 20 8.52 4.80 4.76
N GLU A 21 7.55 3.93 5.08
CA GLU A 21 7.01 2.98 4.11
C GLU A 21 6.25 3.69 3.00
N TYR A 22 5.34 4.62 3.33
CA TYR A 22 4.65 5.43 2.33
C TYR A 22 5.64 6.26 1.51
N PHE A 23 6.68 6.77 2.16
CA PHE A 23 7.74 7.50 1.46
C PHE A 23 8.41 6.61 0.41
N SER A 24 8.85 5.42 0.80
CA SER A 24 9.50 4.48 -0.13
C SER A 24 8.56 4.05 -1.27
N PHE A 25 7.32 3.66 -0.93
CA PHE A 25 6.35 3.14 -1.89
C PHE A 25 5.91 4.20 -2.92
N TYR A 26 5.49 5.38 -2.46
CA TYR A 26 5.01 6.43 -3.37
C TYR A 26 6.16 7.10 -4.13
N GLY A 27 7.36 7.19 -3.54
CA GLY A 27 8.55 7.70 -4.22
C GLY A 27 8.95 6.80 -5.39
N MET A 28 9.08 5.49 -5.13
CA MET A 28 9.37 4.52 -6.19
C MET A 28 8.26 4.50 -7.25
N ARG A 29 6.98 4.45 -6.82
CA ARG A 29 5.83 4.42 -7.73
C ARG A 29 5.77 5.64 -8.65
N ALA A 30 6.11 6.84 -8.16
CA ALA A 30 6.12 8.07 -8.95
C ALA A 30 7.20 8.06 -10.04
N LEU A 31 8.34 7.42 -9.78
CA LEU A 31 9.43 7.28 -10.74
C LEU A 31 9.24 6.10 -11.70
N LEU A 32 8.57 5.03 -11.26
CA LEU A 32 8.55 3.74 -11.97
C LEU A 32 8.07 3.87 -13.42
N ILE A 33 6.90 4.46 -13.66
CA ILE A 33 6.37 4.55 -15.04
C ILE A 33 7.29 5.37 -15.95
N LEU A 34 7.86 6.46 -15.41
CA LEU A 34 8.79 7.33 -16.13
C LEU A 34 10.12 6.61 -16.42
N TYR A 35 10.60 5.79 -15.48
CA TYR A 35 11.80 4.98 -15.66
C TYR A 35 11.62 3.95 -16.79
N LEU A 36 10.47 3.26 -16.82
CA LEU A 36 10.16 2.27 -17.87
C LEU A 36 10.18 2.89 -19.27
N THR A 37 9.58 4.07 -19.44
CA THR A 37 9.49 4.71 -20.76
C THR A 37 10.73 5.53 -21.11
N ASN A 38 11.28 6.29 -20.16
CA ASN A 38 12.32 7.28 -20.45
C ASN A 38 13.71 6.67 -20.39
N GLN A 39 13.98 5.77 -19.43
CA GLN A 39 15.29 5.11 -19.30
C GLN A 39 15.34 3.78 -20.06
N LEU A 40 14.39 2.88 -19.82
CA LEU A 40 14.39 1.54 -20.44
C LEU A 40 13.79 1.50 -21.85
N LYS A 41 13.19 2.60 -22.31
CA LYS A 41 12.59 2.74 -23.65
C LYS A 41 11.54 1.68 -23.98
N TYR A 42 10.80 1.23 -22.96
CA TYR A 42 9.67 0.34 -23.16
C TYR A 42 8.52 1.06 -23.86
N ASP A 43 7.77 0.32 -24.68
CA ASP A 43 6.51 0.83 -25.25
C ASP A 43 5.50 1.13 -24.14
N ASP A 44 4.64 2.12 -24.38
CA ASP A 44 3.63 2.55 -23.41
C ASP A 44 2.73 1.40 -22.97
N ASN A 45 2.34 0.50 -23.89
CA ASN A 45 1.48 -0.63 -23.54
C ASN A 45 2.17 -1.58 -22.56
N HIS A 46 3.45 -1.87 -22.80
CA HIS A 46 4.23 -2.71 -21.91
C HIS A 46 4.46 -2.03 -20.55
N ALA A 47 4.78 -0.73 -20.55
CA ALA A 47 4.97 0.05 -19.32
C ALA A 47 3.68 0.10 -18.48
N TYR A 48 2.52 0.33 -19.10
CA TYR A 48 1.22 0.30 -18.42
C TYR A 48 0.86 -1.09 -17.91
N ALA A 49 1.11 -2.14 -18.70
CA ALA A 49 0.86 -3.51 -18.27
C ALA A 49 1.70 -3.88 -17.04
N LEU A 50 3.00 -3.55 -17.04
CA LEU A 50 3.88 -3.83 -15.91
C LEU A 50 3.50 -3.00 -14.67
N PHE A 51 3.25 -1.70 -14.84
CA PHE A 51 2.87 -0.81 -13.73
C PHE A 51 1.54 -1.22 -13.09
N SER A 52 0.53 -1.52 -13.90
CA SER A 52 -0.80 -1.96 -13.41
C SER A 52 -0.73 -3.34 -12.78
N ALA A 53 0.08 -4.25 -13.32
CA ALA A 53 0.30 -5.57 -12.75
C ALA A 53 0.99 -5.49 -11.38
N TYR A 54 2.03 -4.66 -11.27
CA TYR A 54 2.69 -4.36 -10.01
C TYR A 54 1.68 -3.82 -8.98
N CYS A 55 0.93 -2.76 -9.32
CA CYS A 55 -0.06 -2.18 -8.42
C CYS A 55 -1.10 -3.23 -7.97
N SER A 56 -1.60 -4.05 -8.89
CA SER A 56 -2.61 -5.08 -8.58
C SER A 56 -2.07 -6.14 -7.61
N LEU A 57 -0.86 -6.65 -7.83
CA LEU A 57 -0.24 -7.65 -6.96
C LEU A 57 0.04 -7.09 -5.55
N VAL A 58 0.44 -5.82 -5.45
CA VAL A 58 0.60 -5.11 -4.17
C VAL A 58 -0.71 -5.06 -3.38
N TYR A 59 -1.87 -5.00 -4.03
CA TYR A 59 -3.18 -5.05 -3.34
C TYR A 59 -3.67 -6.47 -3.01
N VAL A 60 -3.25 -7.49 -3.77
CA VAL A 60 -3.70 -8.89 -3.56
C VAL A 60 -2.84 -9.62 -2.53
N THR A 61 -1.52 -9.44 -2.57
CA THR A 61 -0.58 -10.15 -1.68
C THR A 61 -0.77 -9.91 -0.18
N PRO A 62 -1.31 -8.78 0.32
CA PRO A 62 -1.60 -8.59 1.74
C PRO A 62 -2.56 -9.62 2.36
N ILE A 63 -3.43 -10.23 1.54
CA ILE A 63 -4.32 -11.31 1.97
C ILE A 63 -3.50 -12.52 2.42
N LEU A 64 -2.49 -12.89 1.63
CA LEU A 64 -1.58 -14.00 1.96
C LEU A 64 -0.69 -13.65 3.15
N GLY A 65 -0.19 -12.40 3.21
CA GLY A 65 0.65 -11.94 4.30
C GLY A 65 -0.05 -11.90 5.65
N GLY A 66 -1.34 -11.53 5.68
CA GLY A 66 -2.17 -11.56 6.90
C GLY A 66 -2.37 -13.00 7.39
N TYR A 67 -2.74 -13.90 6.49
CA TYR A 67 -2.89 -15.32 6.81
C TYR A 67 -1.61 -15.96 7.39
N LEU A 68 -0.44 -15.60 6.85
CA LEU A 68 0.86 -16.07 7.35
C LEU A 68 1.20 -15.49 8.73
N ALA A 69 0.85 -14.23 8.99
CA ALA A 69 1.03 -13.60 10.29
C ALA A 69 0.15 -14.25 11.35
N ASP A 70 -1.14 -14.44 11.06
CA ASP A 70 -2.11 -15.01 12.00
C ASP A 70 -1.74 -16.44 12.43
N LYS A 71 -1.17 -17.25 11.52
CA LYS A 71 -0.87 -18.66 11.79
C LYS A 71 0.55 -18.94 12.27
N LEU A 72 1.53 -18.19 11.78
CA LEU A 72 2.95 -18.55 11.95
C LEU A 72 3.75 -17.43 12.60
N LEU A 73 3.84 -16.28 11.93
CA LEU A 73 4.85 -15.26 12.21
C LEU A 73 4.47 -14.33 13.37
N GLY A 74 3.18 -14.07 13.58
CA GLY A 74 2.73 -12.92 14.34
C GLY A 74 2.94 -11.60 13.59
N ASN A 75 2.10 -10.61 13.90
CA ASN A 75 2.07 -9.33 13.18
C ASN A 75 3.41 -8.60 13.21
N ARG A 76 4.10 -8.60 14.36
CA ARG A 76 5.39 -7.93 14.52
C ARG A 76 6.48 -8.49 13.60
N MET A 77 6.65 -9.81 13.52
CA MET A 77 7.68 -10.39 12.64
C MET A 77 7.32 -10.24 11.18
N ALA A 78 6.04 -10.36 10.82
CA ALA A 78 5.60 -10.16 9.45
C ALA A 78 5.89 -8.74 8.97
N VAL A 79 5.65 -7.72 9.81
CA VAL A 79 6.01 -6.33 9.52
C VAL A 79 7.52 -6.17 9.34
N MET A 80 8.36 -6.75 10.22
CA MET A 80 9.82 -6.64 10.08
C MET A 80 10.36 -7.34 8.83
N LEU A 81 9.88 -8.55 8.53
CA LEU A 81 10.27 -9.28 7.32
C LEU A 81 9.79 -8.56 6.05
N GLY A 82 8.57 -8.03 6.07
CA GLY A 82 8.03 -7.25 4.97
C GLY A 82 8.85 -5.99 4.70
N ALA A 83 9.15 -5.23 5.74
CA ALA A 83 10.00 -4.04 5.70
C ALA A 83 11.42 -4.35 5.18
N LEU A 84 12.02 -5.46 5.63
CA LEU A 84 13.34 -5.91 5.17
C LEU A 84 13.32 -6.27 3.69
N LEU A 85 12.33 -7.06 3.24
CA LEU A 85 12.18 -7.40 1.83
C LEU A 85 11.98 -6.15 0.97
N MET A 86 11.12 -5.22 1.40
CA MET A 86 10.95 -3.95 0.67
C MET A 86 12.26 -3.18 0.56
N ALA A 87 13.05 -3.07 1.64
CA ALA A 87 14.36 -2.41 1.59
C ALA A 87 15.31 -3.08 0.58
N ILE A 88 15.41 -4.42 0.61
CA ILE A 88 16.23 -5.18 -0.35
C ILE A 88 15.73 -4.95 -1.78
N GLY A 89 14.41 -5.00 -2.00
CA GLY A 89 13.81 -4.78 -3.31
C GLY A 89 14.14 -3.40 -3.89
N HIS A 90 14.04 -2.33 -3.09
CA HIS A 90 14.39 -0.98 -3.56
C HIS A 90 15.90 -0.82 -3.83
N LEU A 91 16.77 -1.47 -3.06
CA LEU A 91 18.20 -1.51 -3.35
C LEU A 91 18.51 -2.21 -4.68
N VAL A 92 17.86 -3.37 -4.94
CA VAL A 92 17.99 -4.09 -6.21
C VAL A 92 17.43 -3.26 -7.37
N LEU A 93 16.34 -2.50 -7.14
CA LEU A 93 15.78 -1.60 -8.14
C LEU A 93 16.75 -0.48 -8.52
N GLY A 94 17.52 0.06 -7.56
CA GLY A 94 18.58 1.04 -7.86
C GLY A 94 19.67 0.48 -8.80
N ALA A 95 19.91 -0.83 -8.80
CA ALA A 95 20.85 -1.49 -9.69
C ALA A 95 20.25 -1.90 -11.05
N SER A 96 18.97 -1.58 -11.30
CA SER A 96 18.24 -2.04 -12.49
C SER A 96 18.74 -1.48 -13.83
N GLU A 97 19.52 -0.40 -13.81
CA GLU A 97 20.17 0.15 -15.01
C GLU A 97 21.15 -0.84 -15.66
N THR A 98 21.69 -1.79 -14.90
CA THR A 98 22.66 -2.78 -15.42
C THR A 98 22.01 -3.94 -16.16
N ALA A 99 20.82 -4.37 -15.73
CA ALA A 99 20.11 -5.50 -16.32
C ALA A 99 18.60 -5.40 -16.07
N PRO A 100 17.75 -5.54 -17.10
CA PRO A 100 16.28 -5.58 -16.95
C PRO A 100 15.79 -6.66 -15.98
N VAL A 101 16.57 -7.73 -15.80
CA VAL A 101 16.28 -8.79 -14.83
C VAL A 101 16.14 -8.25 -13.40
N PHE A 102 16.95 -7.26 -13.04
CA PHE A 102 16.92 -6.66 -11.69
C PHE A 102 15.67 -5.80 -11.47
N LEU A 103 15.11 -5.19 -12.52
CA LEU A 103 13.80 -4.54 -12.44
C LEU A 103 12.71 -5.56 -12.06
N TYR A 104 12.58 -6.66 -12.80
CA TYR A 104 11.54 -7.65 -12.52
C TYR A 104 11.71 -8.32 -11.16
N LEU A 105 12.95 -8.64 -10.80
CA LEU A 105 13.29 -9.21 -9.50
C LEU A 105 12.98 -8.25 -8.35
N SER A 106 13.35 -6.97 -8.48
CA SER A 106 13.08 -5.96 -7.45
C SER A 106 11.58 -5.74 -7.23
N LEU A 107 10.80 -5.57 -8.31
CA LEU A 107 9.35 -5.43 -8.22
C LEU A 107 8.71 -6.64 -7.51
N ALA A 108 9.17 -7.85 -7.84
CA ALA A 108 8.69 -9.07 -7.20
C ALA A 108 9.01 -9.15 -5.70
N ILE A 109 10.23 -8.79 -5.30
CA ILE A 109 10.64 -8.72 -3.89
C ILE A 109 9.80 -7.66 -3.15
N ILE A 110 9.59 -6.48 -3.75
CA ILE A 110 8.77 -5.41 -3.16
C ILE A 110 7.33 -5.87 -2.98
N VAL A 111 6.74 -6.54 -3.97
CA VAL A 111 5.38 -7.12 -3.88
C VAL A 111 5.26 -8.08 -2.70
N CYS A 112 6.20 -9.02 -2.55
CA CYS A 112 6.20 -9.95 -1.42
C CYS A 112 6.38 -9.24 -0.07
N GLY A 113 7.28 -8.26 -0.01
CA GLY A 113 7.52 -7.48 1.19
C GLY A 113 6.30 -6.66 1.61
N TYR A 114 5.67 -6.00 0.65
CA TYR A 114 4.45 -5.22 0.86
C TYR A 114 3.29 -6.09 1.34
N GLY A 115 3.14 -7.29 0.77
CA GLY A 115 2.14 -8.27 1.21
C GLY A 115 2.28 -8.64 2.68
N LEU A 116 3.50 -8.87 3.17
CA LEU A 116 3.74 -9.13 4.59
C LEU A 116 3.61 -7.89 5.47
N PHE A 117 3.82 -6.70 4.93
CA PHE A 117 3.81 -5.47 5.71
C PHE A 117 2.39 -4.89 5.88
N LYS A 118 1.63 -4.72 4.79
CA LYS A 118 0.50 -3.79 4.75
C LYS A 118 -0.70 -4.19 5.61
N SER A 119 -1.08 -5.47 5.58
CA SER A 119 -2.15 -5.99 6.44
C SER A 119 -1.71 -6.01 7.90
N ASN A 120 -0.48 -6.44 8.15
CA ASN A 120 0.02 -6.73 9.49
C ASN A 120 0.40 -5.47 10.30
N VAL A 121 0.81 -4.36 9.66
CA VAL A 121 1.08 -3.10 10.37
C VAL A 121 -0.20 -2.53 11.01
N SER A 122 -1.33 -2.65 10.32
CA SER A 122 -2.64 -2.19 10.82
C SER A 122 -3.15 -3.10 11.95
N CYS A 123 -2.95 -4.42 11.82
CA CYS A 123 -3.28 -5.37 12.88
C CYS A 123 -2.39 -5.15 14.12
N LEU A 124 -1.09 -4.93 13.92
CA LEU A 124 -0.14 -4.62 14.99
C LEU A 124 -0.55 -3.36 15.76
N LEU A 125 -0.99 -2.31 15.06
CA LEU A 125 -1.54 -1.11 15.70
C LEU A 125 -2.78 -1.44 16.53
N GLY A 126 -3.68 -2.26 15.99
CA GLY A 126 -4.87 -2.73 16.70
C GLY A 126 -4.56 -3.47 18.00
N GLU A 127 -3.50 -4.26 18.03
CA GLU A 127 -3.03 -4.98 19.23
C GLU A 127 -2.47 -4.07 20.33
N LEU A 128 -2.14 -2.81 20.04
CA LEU A 128 -1.65 -1.85 21.04
C LEU A 128 -2.77 -1.29 21.94
N TYR A 129 -4.03 -1.54 21.58
CA TYR A 129 -5.20 -1.01 22.27
C TYR A 129 -6.13 -2.13 22.71
N GLU A 130 -6.77 -1.93 23.85
CA GLU A 130 -7.91 -2.77 24.23
C GLU A 130 -9.12 -2.49 23.30
N PRO A 131 -10.01 -3.47 23.06
CA PRO A 131 -11.11 -3.30 22.11
C PRO A 131 -12.04 -2.10 22.39
N ALA A 132 -12.17 -1.71 23.67
CA ALA A 132 -13.01 -0.60 24.13
C ALA A 132 -12.23 0.70 24.41
N ASP A 133 -10.93 0.77 24.09
CA ASP A 133 -10.12 1.96 24.35
C ASP A 133 -10.49 3.10 23.38
N PRO A 134 -10.99 4.26 23.87
CA PRO A 134 -11.39 5.38 23.01
C PRO A 134 -10.22 6.02 22.25
N ARG A 135 -8.96 5.73 22.63
CA ARG A 135 -7.76 6.23 21.94
C ARG A 135 -7.47 5.51 20.63
N ARG A 136 -8.09 4.34 20.41
CA ARG A 136 -7.84 3.46 19.26
C ARG A 136 -8.12 4.17 17.94
N ASP A 137 -9.28 4.82 17.81
CA ASP A 137 -9.68 5.55 16.60
C ASP A 137 -8.74 6.72 16.29
N GLY A 138 -8.30 7.42 17.35
CA GLY A 138 -7.27 8.45 17.25
C GLY A 138 -5.94 7.89 16.77
N GLY A 139 -5.56 6.69 17.19
CA GLY A 139 -4.35 6.00 16.74
C GLY A 139 -4.38 5.66 15.25
N PHE A 140 -5.49 5.11 14.75
CA PHE A 140 -5.68 4.84 13.32
C PHE A 140 -5.70 6.12 12.49
N SER A 141 -6.31 7.20 13.00
CA SER A 141 -6.30 8.51 12.35
C SER A 141 -4.87 9.08 12.22
N LEU A 142 -4.04 8.90 13.24
CA LEU A 142 -2.64 9.33 13.24
C LEU A 142 -1.81 8.53 12.22
N MET A 143 -2.03 7.22 12.15
CA MET A 143 -1.40 6.36 11.13
C MET A 143 -1.81 6.75 9.70
N TYR A 144 -3.08 7.13 9.49
CA TYR A 144 -3.56 7.61 8.19
C TYR A 144 -2.92 8.96 7.82
N ALA A 145 -2.85 9.91 8.75
CA ALA A 145 -2.19 11.20 8.53
C ALA A 145 -0.70 11.02 8.20
N ALA A 146 -0.02 10.14 8.94
CA ALA A 146 1.38 9.80 8.74
C ALA A 146 1.67 9.25 7.32
N GLY A 147 0.82 8.36 6.82
CA GLY A 147 0.94 7.85 5.46
C GLY A 147 0.84 8.96 4.40
N ASN A 148 -0.11 9.89 4.56
CA ASN A 148 -0.26 11.02 3.64
C ASN A 148 0.94 11.97 3.67
N ILE A 149 1.55 12.21 4.83
CA ILE A 149 2.79 12.99 4.92
C ILE A 149 3.91 12.31 4.12
N GLY A 150 4.06 10.99 4.26
CA GLY A 150 5.03 10.21 3.48
C GLY A 150 4.80 10.31 1.97
N SER A 151 3.54 10.20 1.51
CA SER A 151 3.21 10.27 0.08
C SER A 151 3.26 11.67 -0.53
N ILE A 152 3.22 12.74 0.28
CA ILE A 152 3.46 14.11 -0.18
C ILE A 152 4.97 14.34 -0.39
N ILE A 153 5.79 13.96 0.58
CA ILE A 153 7.23 14.28 0.56
C ILE A 153 7.96 13.40 -0.47
N ALA A 154 7.55 12.15 -0.63
CA ALA A 154 8.30 11.19 -1.43
C ALA A 154 8.43 11.48 -2.92
N PRO A 155 7.36 11.79 -3.68
CA PRO A 155 7.51 12.07 -5.09
C PRO A 155 8.30 13.36 -5.34
N ILE A 156 8.23 14.34 -4.42
CA ILE A 156 9.05 15.56 -4.45
C ILE A 156 10.53 15.21 -4.28
N ALA A 157 10.87 14.50 -3.20
CA ALA A 157 12.25 14.19 -2.87
C ALA A 157 12.89 13.21 -3.89
N CYS A 158 12.19 12.13 -4.23
CA CYS A 158 12.69 11.14 -5.19
C CYS A 158 12.74 11.69 -6.61
N GLY A 159 11.74 12.50 -7.01
CA GLY A 159 11.73 13.21 -8.29
C GLY A 159 12.89 14.19 -8.43
N TYR A 160 13.12 15.01 -7.41
CA TYR A 160 14.25 15.95 -7.38
C TYR A 160 15.60 15.23 -7.47
N VAL A 161 15.82 14.19 -6.66
CA VAL A 161 17.09 13.44 -6.69
C VAL A 161 17.29 12.70 -8.01
N GLN A 162 16.22 12.21 -8.63
CA GLN A 162 16.30 11.55 -9.93
C GLN A 162 16.71 12.50 -11.05
N GLU A 163 16.18 13.72 -11.07
CA GLU A 163 16.47 14.71 -12.10
C GLU A 163 17.88 15.31 -11.94
N GLU A 164 18.31 15.58 -10.70
CA GLU A 164 19.62 16.18 -10.42
C GLU A 164 20.79 15.17 -10.51
N TYR A 165 20.57 13.91 -10.12
CA TYR A 165 21.64 12.91 -10.00
C TYR A 165 21.49 11.75 -10.99
N SER A 166 20.50 10.87 -10.78
CA SER A 166 20.22 9.70 -11.64
C SER A 166 19.00 8.93 -11.16
N TRP A 167 18.45 8.06 -12.03
CA TRP A 167 17.37 7.13 -11.67
C TRP A 167 17.74 6.22 -10.52
N ALA A 168 18.94 5.62 -10.57
CA ALA A 168 19.47 4.81 -9.48
C ALA A 168 19.44 5.53 -8.12
N MET A 169 19.81 6.81 -8.07
CA MET A 169 19.79 7.61 -6.84
C MET A 169 18.38 7.95 -6.37
N GLY A 170 17.44 8.19 -7.28
CA GLY A 170 16.01 8.35 -6.94
C GLY A 170 15.43 7.10 -6.27
N PHE A 171 15.72 5.92 -6.81
CA PHE A 171 15.31 4.66 -6.18
C PHE A 171 16.08 4.33 -4.90
N ALA A 172 17.37 4.67 -4.83
CA ALA A 172 18.17 4.51 -3.61
C ALA A 172 17.64 5.37 -2.46
N LEU A 173 17.11 6.58 -2.75
CA LEU A 173 16.48 7.42 -1.73
C LEU A 173 15.24 6.73 -1.12
N ALA A 174 14.42 6.08 -1.95
CA ALA A 174 13.31 5.27 -1.45
C ALA A 174 13.81 4.11 -0.56
N ALA A 175 14.88 3.41 -0.99
CA ALA A 175 15.51 2.36 -0.19
C ALA A 175 16.01 2.85 1.17
N ILE A 176 16.69 4.02 1.20
CA ILE A 176 17.15 4.66 2.44
C ILE A 176 15.96 4.95 3.36
N GLY A 177 14.86 5.45 2.80
CA GLY A 177 13.64 5.69 3.57
C GLY A 177 13.12 4.43 4.25
N MET A 178 12.98 3.33 3.50
CA MET A 178 12.52 2.06 4.05
C MET A 178 13.48 1.49 5.13
N VAL A 179 14.80 1.59 4.91
CA VAL A 179 15.80 1.17 5.90
C VAL A 179 15.71 2.03 7.17
N ALA A 180 15.56 3.35 7.04
CA ALA A 180 15.39 4.24 8.18
C ALA A 180 14.12 3.88 8.99
N GLY A 181 13.01 3.62 8.31
CA GLY A 181 11.77 3.14 8.94
C GLY A 181 11.97 1.84 9.70
N LEU A 182 12.63 0.86 9.09
CA LEU A 182 12.93 -0.43 9.71
C LEU A 182 13.83 -0.25 10.95
N VAL A 183 14.89 0.55 10.87
CA VAL A 183 15.79 0.81 12.00
C VAL A 183 15.03 1.45 13.16
N ILE A 184 14.20 2.46 12.90
CA ILE A 184 13.38 3.11 13.93
C ILE A 184 12.45 2.08 14.60
N PHE A 185 11.79 1.23 13.80
CA PHE A 185 10.92 0.19 14.33
C PHE A 185 11.67 -0.83 15.20
N LEU A 186 12.87 -1.25 14.78
CA LEU A 186 13.73 -2.17 15.53
C LEU A 186 14.21 -1.56 16.86
N CYS A 187 14.55 -0.27 16.90
CA CYS A 187 14.86 0.44 18.14
C CYS A 187 13.66 0.44 19.10
N GLY A 188 12.44 0.48 18.56
CA GLY A 188 11.19 0.42 19.32
C GLY A 188 10.80 -0.95 19.86
N ASN A 189 11.52 -2.03 19.51
CA ASN A 189 11.08 -3.42 19.73
C ASN A 189 10.72 -3.76 21.20
N ARG A 190 11.35 -3.09 22.17
CA ARG A 190 11.05 -3.25 23.61
C ARG A 190 9.61 -2.87 23.98
N HIS A 191 8.97 -1.98 23.22
CA HIS A 191 7.60 -1.52 23.49
C HIS A 191 6.52 -2.48 22.94
N PHE A 192 6.92 -3.47 22.13
CA PHE A 192 6.04 -4.47 21.50
C PHE A 192 6.18 -5.85 22.15
N GLN A 193 6.43 -5.91 23.46
CA GLN A 193 6.54 -7.20 24.17
C GLN A 193 5.17 -7.82 24.50
N HIS A 194 4.12 -7.00 24.53
CA HIS A 194 2.76 -7.42 24.86
C HIS A 194 1.95 -7.88 23.63
N THR A 195 2.49 -7.72 22.42
CA THR A 195 1.82 -8.09 21.16
C THR A 195 2.00 -9.57 20.85
N ALA A 196 1.18 -10.10 19.93
CA ALA A 196 1.23 -11.51 19.57
C ALA A 196 2.62 -11.91 19.05
N GLY A 197 3.25 -12.83 19.77
CA GLY A 197 4.56 -13.37 19.42
C GLY A 197 4.49 -14.43 18.33
N VAL A 198 5.67 -14.84 17.84
CA VAL A 198 5.79 -15.95 16.88
C VAL A 198 5.25 -17.24 17.49
N ASN A 199 4.39 -17.95 16.77
CA ASN A 199 3.92 -19.26 17.20
C ASN A 199 5.00 -20.32 16.99
N ARG A 200 5.95 -20.40 17.94
CA ARG A 200 7.13 -21.30 17.85
C ARG A 200 6.75 -22.76 17.67
N GLN A 201 5.64 -23.22 18.25
CA GLN A 201 5.16 -24.59 18.10
C GLN A 201 4.72 -24.87 16.65
N ALA A 202 3.89 -23.99 16.08
CA ALA A 202 3.45 -24.14 14.69
C ALA A 202 4.61 -24.00 13.70
N LEU A 203 5.61 -23.17 14.01
CA LEU A 203 6.72 -22.88 13.10
C LEU A 203 7.79 -24.00 13.10
N CYS A 204 8.06 -24.60 14.26
CA CYS A 204 8.95 -25.77 14.38
C CYS A 204 8.26 -27.11 14.06
N ALA A 205 6.93 -27.14 13.95
CA ALA A 205 6.21 -28.33 13.52
C ALA A 205 6.68 -28.75 12.11
N ARG A 206 7.03 -30.04 11.97
CA ARG A 206 7.33 -30.62 10.66
C ARG A 206 6.02 -31.03 10.00
N ARG A 207 5.70 -30.38 8.89
CA ARG A 207 4.66 -30.85 7.97
C ARG A 207 5.36 -31.31 6.70
N PHE A 208 5.30 -32.62 6.45
CA PHE A 208 5.94 -33.28 5.31
C PHE A 208 7.47 -33.42 5.44
N LEU A 209 8.27 -32.71 4.62
CA LEU A 209 9.73 -32.90 4.51
C LEU A 209 10.57 -31.86 5.29
N LEU A 210 10.10 -30.62 5.42
CA LEU A 210 10.78 -29.53 6.13
C LEU A 210 9.92 -29.03 7.30
N PRO A 211 10.52 -28.44 8.35
CA PRO A 211 9.79 -27.63 9.33
C PRO A 211 9.05 -26.48 8.63
N ASN A 212 7.96 -25.99 9.23
CA ASN A 212 7.21 -24.85 8.66
C ASN A 212 8.08 -23.59 8.48
N TRP A 213 9.15 -23.39 9.27
CA TRP A 213 10.19 -22.37 8.99
C TRP A 213 10.89 -22.58 7.64
N GLY A 214 11.22 -23.83 7.31
CA GLY A 214 11.89 -24.18 6.04
C GLY A 214 10.98 -23.92 4.85
N TRP A 215 9.70 -24.29 4.94
CA TRP A 215 8.70 -23.94 3.92
C TRP A 215 8.48 -22.44 3.80
N LEU A 216 8.55 -21.69 4.90
CA LEU A 216 8.44 -20.24 4.88
C LEU A 216 9.64 -19.60 4.17
N LEU A 217 10.86 -20.09 4.40
CA LEU A 217 12.04 -19.63 3.68
C LEU A 217 11.98 -19.98 2.18
N VAL A 218 11.56 -21.21 1.86
CA VAL A 218 11.33 -21.60 0.47
C VAL A 218 10.30 -20.68 -0.18
N LEU A 219 9.18 -20.39 0.49
CA LEU A 219 8.16 -19.47 -0.02
C LEU A 219 8.69 -18.04 -0.17
N LEU A 220 9.49 -17.55 0.77
CA LEU A 220 10.10 -16.21 0.73
C LEU A 220 11.07 -16.04 -0.46
N VAL A 221 11.72 -17.11 -0.91
CA VAL A 221 12.65 -17.10 -2.06
C VAL A 221 11.92 -17.42 -3.37
N THR A 222 11.05 -18.44 -3.37
CA THR A 222 10.34 -18.89 -4.57
C THR A 222 9.25 -17.94 -5.02
N ALA A 223 8.53 -17.29 -4.11
CA ALA A 223 7.46 -16.38 -4.49
C ALA A 223 7.97 -15.15 -5.27
N PRO A 224 9.04 -14.45 -4.86
CA PRO A 224 9.64 -13.41 -5.69
C PRO A 224 10.13 -13.93 -7.04
N LEU A 225 10.71 -15.14 -7.10
CA LEU A 225 11.16 -15.71 -8.38
C LEU A 225 9.99 -16.00 -9.32
N LEU A 226 8.90 -16.58 -8.83
CA LEU A 226 7.70 -16.82 -9.62
C LEU A 226 7.07 -15.52 -10.12
N ILE A 227 6.98 -14.49 -9.26
CA ILE A 227 6.45 -13.18 -9.64
C ILE A 227 7.38 -12.50 -10.64
N ALA A 228 8.71 -12.62 -10.49
CA ALA A 228 9.67 -12.09 -11.45
C ALA A 228 9.53 -12.77 -12.83
N VAL A 229 9.31 -14.09 -12.86
CA VAL A 229 9.03 -14.83 -14.11
C VAL A 229 7.70 -14.38 -14.73
N LEU A 230 6.67 -14.14 -13.91
CA LEU A 230 5.39 -13.60 -14.39
C LEU A 230 5.55 -12.21 -15.03
N PHE A 231 6.42 -11.36 -14.50
CA PHE A 231 6.72 -10.07 -15.10
C PHE A 231 7.57 -10.20 -16.36
N TRP A 232 8.59 -11.06 -16.36
CA TRP A 232 9.44 -11.30 -17.52
C TRP A 232 8.63 -11.80 -18.72
N GLN A 233 7.78 -12.81 -18.51
CA GLN A 233 7.00 -13.44 -19.58
C GLN A 233 5.71 -12.66 -19.94
N GLU A 234 5.49 -11.49 -19.32
CA GLU A 234 4.27 -10.70 -19.45
C GLU A 234 2.98 -11.45 -19.09
N TRP A 235 3.09 -12.55 -18.33
CA TRP A 235 1.95 -13.37 -17.92
C TRP A 235 1.14 -12.79 -16.77
N SER A 236 1.59 -11.67 -16.21
CA SER A 236 0.95 -10.99 -15.08
C SER A 236 -0.50 -10.60 -15.37
N VAL A 237 -0.81 -10.15 -16.59
CA VAL A 237 -2.18 -9.81 -17.00
C VAL A 237 -3.09 -11.04 -16.98
N TYR A 238 -2.64 -12.17 -17.53
CA TYR A 238 -3.41 -13.42 -17.49
C TYR A 238 -3.63 -13.91 -16.06
N ALA A 239 -2.60 -13.84 -15.21
CA ALA A 239 -2.71 -14.22 -13.81
C ALA A 239 -3.76 -13.36 -13.06
N LEU A 240 -3.83 -12.06 -13.35
CA LEU A 240 -4.81 -11.15 -12.77
C LEU A 240 -6.23 -11.38 -13.30
N ILE A 241 -6.39 -11.75 -14.57
CA ILE A 241 -7.67 -12.17 -15.13
C ILE A 241 -8.17 -13.42 -14.40
N VAL A 242 -7.30 -14.41 -14.20
CA VAL A 242 -7.64 -15.63 -13.44
C VAL A 242 -8.01 -15.28 -12.00
N ALA A 243 -7.24 -14.43 -11.32
CA ALA A 243 -7.55 -13.98 -9.95
C ALA A 243 -8.92 -13.28 -9.87
N THR A 244 -9.24 -12.43 -10.84
CA THR A 244 -10.52 -11.73 -10.93
C THR A 244 -11.67 -12.72 -11.17
N ALA A 245 -11.48 -13.69 -12.07
CA ALA A 245 -12.46 -14.74 -12.32
C ALA A 245 -12.74 -15.59 -11.08
N ILE A 246 -11.69 -15.92 -10.30
CA ILE A 246 -11.83 -16.62 -9.01
C ILE A 246 -12.63 -15.75 -8.03
N GLY A 247 -12.32 -14.45 -7.92
CA GLY A 247 -13.05 -13.53 -7.06
C GLY A 247 -14.55 -13.44 -7.40
N LEU A 248 -14.88 -13.33 -8.69
CA LEU A 248 -16.26 -13.34 -9.17
C LEU A 248 -16.96 -14.68 -8.91
N ALA A 249 -16.26 -15.79 -9.10
CA ALA A 249 -16.79 -17.12 -8.82
C ALA A 249 -17.10 -17.32 -7.32
N VAL A 250 -16.24 -16.81 -6.44
CA VAL A 250 -16.46 -16.82 -4.98
C VAL A 250 -17.68 -15.97 -4.63
N LEU A 251 -17.80 -14.75 -5.16
CA LEU A 251 -18.96 -13.89 -4.95
C LEU A 251 -20.25 -14.54 -5.46
N ALA A 252 -20.24 -15.14 -6.64
CA ALA A 252 -21.37 -15.87 -7.19
C ALA A 252 -21.75 -17.06 -6.30
N ARG A 253 -20.79 -17.83 -5.79
CA ARG A 253 -21.06 -18.94 -4.85
C ARG A 253 -21.68 -18.45 -3.55
N ILE A 254 -21.21 -17.32 -3.00
CA ILE A 254 -21.79 -16.72 -1.79
C ILE A 254 -23.21 -16.27 -2.06
N TYR A 255 -23.47 -15.66 -3.23
CA TYR A 255 -24.79 -15.21 -3.64
C TYR A 255 -25.78 -16.38 -3.80
N LEU A 256 -25.35 -17.49 -4.42
CA LEU A 256 -26.18 -18.68 -4.61
C LEU A 256 -26.48 -19.40 -3.28
N ARG A 257 -25.60 -19.29 -2.28
CA ARG A 257 -25.80 -19.85 -0.92
C ARG A 257 -26.61 -18.93 0.01
N ALA A 258 -27.03 -17.76 -0.45
CA ALA A 258 -27.83 -16.86 0.36
C ALA A 258 -29.28 -17.36 0.45
N GLU A 259 -29.64 -17.89 1.62
CA GLU A 259 -30.95 -18.47 1.89
C GLU A 259 -31.98 -17.41 2.30
N THR A 260 -31.54 -16.31 2.94
CA THR A 260 -32.45 -15.26 3.45
C THR A 260 -32.52 -14.04 2.52
N ASP A 261 -33.72 -13.43 2.38
CA ASP A 261 -33.91 -12.21 1.59
C ASP A 261 -33.08 -11.02 2.10
N LYS A 262 -32.84 -10.94 3.41
CA LYS A 262 -31.96 -9.94 4.02
C LYS A 262 -30.51 -10.10 3.54
N GLN A 263 -29.97 -11.33 3.57
CA GLN A 263 -28.63 -11.63 3.07
C GLN A 263 -28.49 -11.30 1.57
N ARG A 264 -29.52 -11.59 0.76
CA ARG A 264 -29.53 -11.24 -0.67
C ARG A 264 -29.56 -9.73 -0.92
N LYS A 265 -30.22 -8.94 -0.06
CA LYS A 265 -30.19 -7.47 -0.13
C LYS A 265 -28.80 -6.93 0.24
N ASP A 266 -28.22 -7.41 1.34
CA ASP A 266 -26.89 -6.99 1.79
C ASP A 266 -25.80 -7.36 0.76
N LEU A 267 -25.88 -8.55 0.15
CA LEU A 267 -24.97 -8.96 -0.92
C LEU A 267 -25.14 -8.12 -2.19
N ARG A 268 -26.37 -7.75 -2.58
CA ARG A 268 -26.59 -6.83 -3.70
C ARG A 268 -25.96 -5.46 -3.44
N LEU A 269 -26.07 -4.95 -2.20
CA LEU A 269 -25.40 -3.71 -1.81
C LEU A 269 -23.87 -3.84 -1.93
N ILE A 270 -23.29 -4.94 -1.45
CA ILE A 270 -21.84 -5.19 -1.59
C ILE A 270 -21.42 -5.21 -3.06
N VAL A 271 -22.17 -5.88 -3.94
CA VAL A 271 -21.88 -5.93 -5.38
C VAL A 271 -21.93 -4.52 -6.01
N VAL A 272 -22.97 -3.74 -5.70
CA VAL A 272 -23.12 -2.37 -6.20
C VAL A 272 -21.98 -1.49 -5.69
N LEU A 273 -21.67 -1.53 -4.38
CA LEU A 273 -20.56 -0.78 -3.79
C LEU A 273 -19.20 -1.19 -4.38
N THR A 274 -19.02 -2.49 -4.64
CA THR A 274 -17.81 -3.01 -5.28
C THR A 274 -17.68 -2.48 -6.71
N ALA A 275 -18.77 -2.42 -7.48
CA ALA A 275 -18.76 -1.86 -8.83
C ALA A 275 -18.39 -0.37 -8.84
N PHE A 276 -18.98 0.43 -7.94
CA PHE A 276 -18.59 1.84 -7.79
C PHE A 276 -17.15 2.01 -7.34
N SER A 277 -16.70 1.19 -6.39
CA SER A 277 -15.31 1.19 -5.91
C SER A 277 -14.34 0.82 -7.03
N LEU A 278 -14.68 -0.15 -7.89
CA LEU A 278 -13.86 -0.54 -9.04
C LEU A 278 -13.69 0.63 -10.02
N LEU A 279 -14.78 1.33 -10.34
CA LEU A 279 -14.73 2.52 -11.19
C LEU A 279 -13.88 3.63 -10.58
N PHE A 280 -14.08 3.92 -9.29
CA PHE A 280 -13.29 4.91 -8.57
C PHE A 280 -11.79 4.58 -8.63
N TRP A 281 -11.42 3.35 -8.30
CA TRP A 281 -10.03 2.93 -8.32
C TRP A 281 -9.47 2.89 -9.74
N ALA A 282 -10.24 2.52 -10.75
CA ALA A 282 -9.80 2.57 -12.15
C ALA A 282 -9.38 4.00 -12.54
N PHE A 283 -10.16 5.01 -12.19
CA PHE A 283 -9.78 6.42 -12.42
C PHE A 283 -8.63 6.88 -11.52
N ALA A 284 -8.66 6.54 -10.23
CA ALA A 284 -7.62 6.96 -9.28
C ALA A 284 -6.24 6.40 -9.65
N GLN A 285 -6.17 5.17 -10.17
CA GLN A 285 -4.90 4.55 -10.57
C GLN A 285 -4.30 5.20 -11.83
N GLN A 286 -5.10 5.88 -12.67
CA GLN A 286 -4.58 6.60 -13.84
C GLN A 286 -3.62 7.73 -13.48
N GLY A 287 -3.75 8.29 -12.27
CA GLY A 287 -2.85 9.33 -11.76
C GLY A 287 -1.38 8.91 -11.86
N GLY A 288 -1.06 7.68 -11.45
CA GLY A 288 0.30 7.15 -11.45
C GLY A 288 0.76 6.52 -12.78
N SER A 289 -0.10 6.44 -13.80
CA SER A 289 0.21 5.81 -15.08
C SER A 289 0.05 6.79 -16.25
N SER A 290 -1.12 6.79 -16.90
CA SER A 290 -1.38 7.55 -18.13
C SER A 290 -1.31 9.06 -17.92
N ILE A 291 -1.83 9.56 -16.79
CA ILE A 291 -1.75 10.99 -16.45
C ILE A 291 -0.29 11.40 -16.22
N SER A 292 0.53 10.53 -15.62
CA SER A 292 1.94 10.81 -15.42
C SER A 292 2.69 10.96 -16.75
N LEU A 293 2.49 10.05 -17.71
CA LEU A 293 3.10 10.17 -19.03
C LEU A 293 2.53 11.34 -19.86
N TYR A 294 1.26 11.67 -19.68
CA TYR A 294 0.68 12.85 -20.29
C TYR A 294 1.33 14.15 -19.80
N ILE A 295 1.54 14.27 -18.48
CA ILE A 295 2.25 15.42 -17.88
C ILE A 295 3.69 15.48 -18.40
N ASP A 296 4.36 14.34 -18.53
CA ASP A 296 5.74 14.29 -19.00
C ASP A 296 5.90 14.81 -20.44
N ARG A 297 4.95 14.47 -21.32
CA ARG A 297 5.07 14.69 -22.78
C ARG A 297 4.36 15.92 -23.29
N PHE A 298 3.24 16.31 -22.67
CA PHE A 298 2.33 17.32 -23.23
C PHE A 298 2.12 18.54 -22.33
N VAL A 299 2.55 18.50 -21.07
CA VAL A 299 2.41 19.63 -20.15
C VAL A 299 3.73 20.39 -20.09
N ASN A 300 3.67 21.72 -20.22
CA ASN A 300 4.83 22.56 -20.01
C ASN A 300 5.16 22.60 -18.51
N ARG A 301 6.31 22.04 -18.14
CA ARG A 301 6.80 21.92 -16.75
C ARG A 301 7.79 23.01 -16.35
N HIS A 302 8.07 23.99 -17.22
CA HIS A 302 8.96 25.09 -16.90
C HIS A 302 8.25 26.16 -16.07
N ILE A 303 8.70 26.31 -14.82
CA ILE A 303 8.33 27.42 -13.94
C ILE A 303 9.53 28.35 -13.86
N MET A 304 9.43 29.51 -14.52
CA MET A 304 10.51 30.48 -14.65
C MET A 304 11.77 29.85 -15.27
N SER A 305 12.79 29.54 -14.47
CA SER A 305 14.07 28.95 -14.88
C SER A 305 14.26 27.50 -14.42
N TYR A 306 13.26 26.91 -13.75
CA TYR A 306 13.33 25.55 -13.21
C TYR A 306 12.30 24.66 -13.91
N GLU A 307 12.75 23.49 -14.37
CA GLU A 307 11.86 22.45 -14.87
C GLU A 307 11.40 21.60 -13.69
N VAL A 308 10.10 21.50 -13.48
CA VAL A 308 9.54 20.71 -12.37
C VAL A 308 9.48 19.24 -12.76
N PRO A 309 10.04 18.31 -11.97
CA PRO A 309 9.98 16.90 -12.29
C PRO A 309 8.54 16.39 -12.33
N THR A 310 8.21 15.59 -13.35
CA THR A 310 6.87 15.00 -13.53
C THR A 310 6.41 14.22 -12.30
N ALA A 311 7.32 13.54 -11.61
CA ALA A 311 7.03 12.79 -10.39
C ALA A 311 6.44 13.69 -9.28
N MET A 312 6.80 14.97 -9.19
CA MET A 312 6.30 15.87 -8.14
C MET A 312 4.78 16.03 -8.18
N PHE A 313 4.16 15.93 -9.36
CA PHE A 313 2.71 16.05 -9.54
C PHE A 313 1.93 14.94 -8.82
N GLN A 314 2.54 13.78 -8.55
CA GLN A 314 1.89 12.71 -7.78
C GLN A 314 1.59 13.14 -6.33
N SER A 315 2.36 14.07 -5.79
CA SER A 315 2.18 14.61 -4.43
C SER A 315 0.90 15.43 -4.28
N ILE A 316 0.39 15.99 -5.40
CA ILE A 316 -0.84 16.80 -5.42
C ILE A 316 -2.03 16.01 -4.91
N ASN A 317 -2.12 14.72 -5.23
CA ASN A 317 -3.23 13.88 -4.79
C ASN A 317 -3.27 13.78 -3.26
N ALA A 318 -2.16 13.43 -2.62
CA ALA A 318 -2.07 13.29 -1.18
C ALA A 318 -2.24 14.64 -0.45
N PHE A 319 -1.70 15.71 -1.03
CA PHE A 319 -1.89 17.07 -0.51
C PHE A 319 -3.37 17.47 -0.54
N ALA A 320 -4.05 17.23 -1.66
CA ALA A 320 -5.47 17.52 -1.81
C ALA A 320 -6.33 16.69 -0.84
N VAL A 321 -6.02 15.40 -0.66
CA VAL A 321 -6.71 14.54 0.31
C VAL A 321 -6.55 15.08 1.73
N MET A 322 -5.34 15.48 2.12
CA MET A 322 -5.08 16.01 3.45
C MET A 322 -5.79 17.36 3.67
N LEU A 323 -5.71 18.28 2.71
CA LEU A 323 -6.33 19.59 2.78
C LEU A 323 -7.87 19.49 2.78
N CYS A 324 -8.45 18.77 1.82
CA CYS A 324 -9.90 18.54 1.78
C CYS A 324 -10.39 17.79 3.01
N GLY A 325 -9.61 16.84 3.53
CA GLY A 325 -9.91 16.15 4.78
C GLY A 325 -9.98 17.09 5.98
N MET A 326 -9.03 18.03 6.10
CA MET A 326 -9.04 19.06 7.15
C MET A 326 -10.24 20.01 7.02
N VAL A 327 -10.54 20.47 5.80
CA VAL A 327 -11.69 21.34 5.54
C VAL A 327 -13.01 20.63 5.85
N LEU A 328 -13.17 19.38 5.41
CA LEU A 328 -14.36 18.58 5.71
C LEU A 328 -14.51 18.32 7.21
N ALA A 329 -13.41 18.00 7.91
CA ALA A 329 -13.44 17.81 9.36
C ALA A 329 -13.87 19.10 10.09
N TRP A 330 -13.40 20.26 9.63
CA TRP A 330 -13.82 21.56 10.17
C TRP A 330 -15.30 21.84 9.92
N LEU A 331 -15.77 21.65 8.67
CA LEU A 331 -17.18 21.83 8.29
C LEU A 331 -18.13 20.90 9.07
N VAL A 332 -17.71 19.65 9.29
CA VAL A 332 -18.50 18.68 10.05
C VAL A 332 -18.45 18.97 11.56
N LYS A 333 -17.33 19.46 12.09
CA LYS A 333 -17.22 19.83 13.51
C LYS A 333 -18.16 20.98 13.89
N GLU A 334 -18.41 21.92 12.98
CA GLU A 334 -19.45 22.95 13.17
C GLU A 334 -20.88 22.38 13.11
N SER A 335 -21.10 21.26 12.41
CA SER A 335 -22.40 20.58 12.29
C SER A 335 -22.81 19.78 13.54
N VAL A 336 -21.87 19.33 14.38
CA VAL A 336 -22.14 18.44 15.53
C VAL A 336 -22.73 19.18 16.75
N ASN A 337 -22.66 20.51 16.82
CA ASN A 337 -23.23 21.29 17.93
C ASN A 337 -24.71 21.66 17.77
N GLY A 338 -25.40 21.17 16.74
CA GLY A 338 -26.82 21.47 16.58
C GLY A 338 -27.37 20.91 15.29
N ASN A 339 -27.70 19.61 15.31
CA ASN A 339 -28.67 18.98 14.44
C ASN A 339 -28.81 19.57 13.02
N ARG A 340 -28.01 19.09 12.07
CA ARG A 340 -28.51 18.81 10.72
C ARG A 340 -27.56 17.88 9.98
N THR A 341 -28.15 16.83 9.44
CA THR A 341 -27.62 16.01 8.36
C THR A 341 -26.87 16.88 7.36
N VAL A 342 -25.63 16.50 7.07
CA VAL A 342 -24.87 17.07 5.97
C VAL A 342 -25.61 16.67 4.68
N ARG A 343 -26.59 17.50 4.28
CA ARG A 343 -27.32 17.41 3.02
C ARG A 343 -26.34 17.76 1.90
N ILE A 344 -25.55 16.79 1.47
CA ILE A 344 -24.69 16.90 0.27
C ILE A 344 -25.52 16.75 -1.02
N TRP A 345 -26.78 16.31 -0.92
CA TRP A 345 -27.69 16.20 -2.05
C TRP A 345 -28.99 16.97 -1.79
N GLY A 346 -29.36 17.81 -2.76
CA GLY A 346 -30.61 18.57 -2.77
C GLY A 346 -31.83 17.65 -2.61
N ASN A 347 -32.90 18.23 -2.07
CA ASN A 347 -34.20 17.61 -1.81
C ASN A 347 -34.60 16.55 -2.85
N LEU A 348 -34.56 15.27 -2.47
CA LEU A 348 -35.43 14.25 -3.04
C LEU A 348 -36.57 14.01 -2.03
N PRO A 349 -37.84 14.24 -2.40
CA PRO A 349 -38.96 14.15 -1.49
C PRO A 349 -39.13 12.72 -0.95
N SER A 350 -39.45 12.66 0.33
CA SER A 350 -39.81 11.48 1.09
C SER A 350 -41.02 10.77 0.47
N VAL A 351 -40.75 9.68 -0.22
CA VAL A 351 -41.69 8.59 -0.44
C VAL A 351 -40.91 7.32 -0.14
N TRP A 352 -41.58 6.28 0.37
CA TRP A 352 -41.06 5.00 0.87
C TRP A 352 -40.71 4.99 2.37
N ALA A 353 -41.77 5.19 3.17
CA ALA A 353 -41.95 4.50 4.44
C ALA A 353 -42.18 2.99 4.20
#